data_AF-A0A932F5L1-F1
#
_entry.id   AF-A0A932F5L1-F1
#
_cell.length_a   1.000
_cell.length_b   1.000
_cell.length_c   1.000
_cell.angle_alpha   90.00
_cell.angle_beta   90.00
_cell.angle_gamma   90.00
#
_symmetry.space_group_name_H-M   'P 1'
#
loop_
_entity.id
_entity.type
_entity.pdbx_description
1 polymer ?
#
loop_
_entity_poly.entity_id
_entity_poly.type
_entity_poly.pdbx_seq_one_letter_code
_entity_poly.pdbx_strand_id
1 'polypeptide(L)' 'MFDTLQARARAQGVDLRQPPPEPTSCCGRGCNGCVWEGFYAAAQYWRDEALLILSD' A
#
# COMPACT_ATOMS: atom_id res chain seq x y z
N MET A 1 -3.47 -8.44 -0.61
CA MET A 1 -3.79 -7.36 -1.57
C MET A 1 -2.54 -6.84 -2.26
N PHE A 2 -1.54 -6.35 -1.51
CA PHE A 2 -0.29 -5.83 -2.10
C PHE A 2 0.45 -6.89 -2.94
N ASP A 3 0.58 -8.11 -2.43
CA ASP A 3 1.24 -9.20 -3.16
C ASP A 3 0.52 -9.55 -4.47
N THR A 4 -0.81 -9.45 -4.50
CA THR A 4 -1.61 -9.71 -5.70
C THR A 4 -1.33 -8.68 -6.79
N LEU A 5 -1.27 -7.39 -6.43
CA LEU A 5 -0.95 -6.31 -7.38
C LEU A 5 0.52 -6.38 -7.82
N GLN A 6 1.45 -6.69 -6.91
CA GLN A 6 2.85 -6.91 -7.26
C GLN A 6 3.05 -8.11 -8.18
N ALA A 7 2.37 -9.23 -7.93
CA ALA A 7 2.42 -10.40 -8.81
C ALA A 7 1.85 -10.09 -10.19
N ARG A 8 0.74 -9.33 -10.25
CA ARG A 8 0.16 -8.89 -11.52
C ARG A 8 1.10 -7.97 -12.29
N ALA A 9 1.74 -7.01 -11.62
CA ALA A 9 2.71 -6.12 -12.25
C ALA A 9 3.90 -6.89 -12.84
N ARG A 10 4.46 -7.83 -12.06
CA ARG A 10 5.53 -8.72 -12.55
C ARG A 10 5.10 -9.53 -13.77
N ALA A 11 3.86 -10.02 -13.80
CA ALA A 11 3.34 -10.75 -14.96
C ALA A 11 3.19 -9.86 -16.21
N GLN A 12 3.01 -8.55 -16.04
CA GLN A 12 2.97 -7.55 -17.11
C GLN A 12 4.36 -6.95 -17.42
N GLY A 13 5.41 -7.37 -16.71
CA GLY A 13 6.77 -6.81 -16.88
C GLY A 13 6.92 -5.39 -16.31
N VAL A 14 5.99 -4.95 -15.46
CA VAL A 14 5.99 -3.64 -14.82
C VAL A 14 6.49 -3.77 -13.39
N ASP A 15 7.36 -2.84 -12.97
CA ASP A 15 7.84 -2.78 -11.59
C ASP A 15 7.05 -1.73 -10.80
N LEU A 16 6.40 -2.16 -9.71
CA LEU A 16 5.71 -1.25 -8.79
C LEU A 16 6.62 -0.90 -7.63
N ARG A 17 6.51 0.34 -7.16
CA ARG A 17 7.11 0.79 -5.88
C ARG A 17 6.78 -0.21 -4.76
N GLN A 18 7.67 -0.35 -3.78
CA GLN A 18 7.38 -1.20 -2.64
C GLN A 18 6.16 -0.68 -1.85
N PRO A 19 5.27 -1.58 -1.39
CA PRO A 19 4.14 -1.19 -0.56
C PRO A 19 4.63 -0.66 0.80
N PRO A 20 3.84 0.21 1.45
CA PRO A 20 4.17 0.66 2.80
C PRO A 20 4.23 -0.53 3.78
N PRO A 21 5.20 -0.55 4.72
CA PRO A 21 5.29 -1.60 5.72
C PRO A 21 4.14 -1.50 6.72
N GLU A 22 3.59 -2.65 7.12
CA GLU A 22 2.53 -2.70 8.12
C GLU A 22 3.07 -2.32 9.51
N PRO A 23 2.41 -1.41 10.23
CA PRO A 23 2.81 -1.06 11.59
C PRO A 23 2.72 -2.27 12.53
N THR A 24 3.75 -2.48 13.35
CA THR A 24 3.78 -3.59 14.31
C THR A 24 3.29 -3.22 15.71
N SER A 25 2.96 -1.95 15.95
CA SER A 25 2.51 -1.46 17.26
C SER A 25 1.39 -0.44 17.13
N CYS A 26 0.36 -0.56 17.96
CA CYS A 26 -0.60 0.51 18.14
C CYS A 26 0.00 1.59 19.05
N CYS A 27 -0.13 2.87 18.67
CA CYS A 27 0.44 3.97 19.45
C CYS A 27 -0.25 4.20 20.82
N GLY A 28 -1.37 3.52 21.08
CA GLY A 28 -2.08 3.53 22.36
C GLY A 28 -2.79 4.84 22.70
N ARG A 29 -2.76 5.85 21.82
CA ARG A 29 -3.32 7.20 22.05
C ARG A 29 -4.70 7.41 21.41
N GLY A 30 -5.33 6.35 20.90
CA GLY A 30 -6.53 6.41 20.08
C GLY A 30 -6.21 6.35 18.58
N CYS A 31 -7.25 6.33 17.74
CA CYS A 31 -7.10 6.15 16.28
C CYS A 31 -6.71 7.43 15.54
N ASN A 32 -7.08 8.60 16.07
CA ASN A 32 -6.75 9.90 15.46
C ASN A 32 -5.26 10.20 15.65
N GLY A 33 -4.54 10.44 14.55
CA GLY A 33 -3.09 10.62 14.55
C GLY A 33 -2.31 9.33 14.85
N CYS A 34 -2.94 8.16 14.70
CA CYS A 34 -2.27 6.89 14.92
C CYS A 34 -1.37 6.52 13.73
N VAL A 35 -0.32 5.71 14.00
CA VAL A 35 0.53 5.14 12.94
C VAL A 35 -0.29 4.37 11.89
N TRP A 36 -1.42 3.79 12.30
CA TRP A 36 -2.37 3.12 11.43
C TRP A 36 -3.05 4.09 10.44
N GLU A 37 -3.36 5.33 10.84
CA GLU A 37 -3.96 6.32 9.94
C GLU A 37 -2.99 6.67 8.79
N GLY A 38 -1.73 6.95 9.13
CA GLY A 38 -0.68 7.20 8.15
C GLY A 38 -0.43 5.99 7.24
N PHE A 39 -0.43 4.77 7.81
CA PHE A 39 -0.31 3.54 7.03
C PHE A 39 -1.48 3.36 6.06
N TYR A 40 -2.73 3.54 6.50
CA TYR A 40 -3.89 3.38 5.63
C TYR A 40 -3.90 4.41 4.51
N ALA A 41 -3.56 5.67 4.80
CA ALA A 41 -3.42 6.71 3.78
C ALA A 41 -2.34 6.34 2.75
N ALA A 42 -1.16 5.91 3.19
CA ALA A 42 -0.08 5.47 2.31
C ALA A 42 -0.46 4.22 1.50
N ALA A 43 -1.17 3.27 2.12
CA ALA A 43 -1.64 2.04 1.50
C ALA A 43 -2.66 2.31 0.39
N GLN A 44 -3.60 3.23 0.64
CA GLN A 44 -4.57 3.66 -0.35
C GLN A 44 -3.88 4.33 -1.54
N TYR A 45 -2.99 5.29 -1.27
CA TYR A 45 -2.25 5.97 -2.32
C TYR A 45 -1.44 4.99 -3.18
N TRP A 46 -0.70 4.07 -2.54
CA TRP A 46 0.06 3.04 -3.23
C TRP A 46 -0.82 2.17 -4.15
N ARG A 47 -1.98 1.74 -3.63
CA ARG A 47 -2.92 0.90 -4.39
C ARG A 47 -3.47 1.65 -5.59
N ASP A 48 -3.85 2.90 -5.40
CA ASP A 48 -4.47 3.71 -6.45
C ASP A 48 -3.44 4.00 -7.57
N GLU A 49 -2.18 4.31 -7.22
CA GLU A 49 -1.07 4.36 -8.20
C GLU A 49 -0.87 3.03 -8.92
N ALA A 50 -0.81 1.91 -8.20
CA ALA A 50 -0.61 0.59 -8.78
C ALA A 50 -1.73 0.21 -9.76
N LEU A 51 -2.98 0.52 -9.42
CA LEU A 51 -4.12 0.25 -10.30
C LEU A 51 -4.09 1.13 -11.55
N LEU A 52 -3.67 2.40 -11.43
CA LEU A 52 -3.50 3.28 -12.60
C LEU A 52 -2.44 2.73 -13.55
N ILE A 53 -1.31 2.25 -13.02
CA ILE A 53 -0.23 1.64 -13.81
C ILE A 53 -0.67 0.33 -14.50
N LEU A 54 -1.49 -0.49 -13.83
CA LEU A 54 -1.91 -1.81 -14.34
C LEU A 54 -3.17 -1.81 -15.21
N SER A 55 -3.81 -0.64 -15.37
CA SER A 55 -5.01 -0.45 -16.19
C SER A 55 -4.70 0.04 -17.61
N ASP A 56 -3.42 0.24 -17.93
CA ASP A 56 -2.88 0.40 -19.29
C ASP A 56 -2.53 -0.98 -19.89
#